data_AF-A0A8T4XDR7-F1
#
_entry.id   AF-A0A8T4XDR7-F1
#
_cell.length_a   1.000
_cell.length_b   1.000
_cell.length_c   1.000
_cell.angle_alpha   90.00
_cell.angle_beta   90.00
_cell.angle_gamma   90.00
#
_symmetry.space_group_name_H-M   'P 1'
#
loop_
_entity.id
_entity.type
_entity.pdbx_description
1 polymer ?
#
loop_
_entity_poly.entity_id
_entity_poly.type
_entity_poly.pdbx_seq_one_letter_code
_entity_poly.pdbx_strand_id
1 'polypeptide(L)' 'MEALDAFSFGLYSLKGEYAKKTPEMAYENNIAVYNASYISLAFLKNTYVYTADVKLVEKLKDEYSPYIKILK' A
#
# COMPACT_ATOMS: atom_id res chain seq x y z
N MET A 1 -19.14 -12.90 3.52
CA MET A 1 -17.84 -12.63 4.16
C MET A 1 -17.12 -13.93 4.51
N GLU A 2 -17.87 -14.99 4.87
CA GLU A 2 -17.38 -16.32 5.24
C GLU A 2 -16.26 -16.92 4.36
N ALA A 3 -16.28 -16.69 3.04
CA ALA A 3 -15.26 -17.23 2.14
C ALA A 3 -13.86 -16.61 2.35
N LEU A 4 -13.75 -15.34 2.76
CA LEU A 4 -12.44 -14.67 2.94
C LEU A 4 -11.83 -14.95 4.31
N ASP A 5 -12.68 -15.16 5.32
CA ASP A 5 -12.25 -15.50 6.69
C ASP A 5 -11.54 -16.87 6.72
N ALA A 6 -11.96 -17.81 5.87
CA ALA A 6 -11.32 -19.12 5.70
C ALA A 6 -9.86 -19.04 5.22
N PHE A 7 -9.48 -17.95 4.53
CA PHE A 7 -8.11 -17.72 4.06
C PHE A 7 -7.28 -16.85 5.02
N SER A 8 -7.80 -16.57 6.22
CA SER A 8 -7.09 -15.78 7.25
C SER A 8 -6.68 -14.38 6.78
N PHE A 9 -7.45 -13.77 5.86
CA PHE A 9 -7.19 -12.41 5.41
C PHE A 9 -7.78 -11.37 6.37
N GLY A 10 -6.95 -10.44 6.83
CA GLY A 10 -7.41 -9.23 7.51
C GLY A 10 -7.89 -8.17 6.51
N LEU A 11 -9.14 -7.73 6.63
CA LEU A 11 -9.68 -6.65 5.81
C LEU A 11 -9.50 -5.28 6.49
N TYR A 12 -8.98 -4.32 5.75
CA TYR A 12 -8.76 -2.94 6.23
C TYR A 12 -9.58 -1.95 5.41
N SER A 13 -10.58 -1.34 6.05
CA SER A 13 -11.41 -0.31 5.42
C SER A 13 -10.63 0.99 5.24
N LEU A 14 -10.72 1.60 4.05
CA LEU A 14 -10.12 2.91 3.74
C LEU A 14 -10.89 4.03 4.46
N LYS A 15 -10.55 4.28 5.72
CA LYS A 15 -11.19 5.26 6.61
C LYS A 15 -10.16 5.92 7.52
N GLY A 16 -10.52 7.06 8.12
CA GLY A 16 -9.65 7.77 9.07
C GLY A 16 -8.31 8.17 8.45
N GLU A 17 -7.22 7.98 9.19
CA GLU A 17 -5.86 8.30 8.74
C GLU A 17 -5.45 7.55 7.47
N TYR A 18 -5.94 6.32 7.27
CA TYR A 18 -5.68 5.58 6.05
C TYR A 18 -6.28 6.28 4.82
N ALA A 19 -7.51 6.80 4.94
CA ALA A 19 -8.16 7.54 3.87
C ALA A 19 -7.50 8.91 3.60
N LYS A 20 -6.92 9.55 4.63
CA LYS A 20 -6.20 10.83 4.49
C LYS A 20 -4.82 10.66 3.86
N LYS A 21 -4.04 9.66 4.28
CA LYS A 21 -2.67 9.42 3.80
C LYS A 21 -2.63 8.96 2.34
N THR A 22 -3.64 8.23 1.89
CA THR A 22 -3.70 7.67 0.53
C THR A 22 -3.59 8.72 -0.59
N PRO A 23 -4.38 9.82 -0.62
CA PRO A 23 -4.24 10.85 -1.65
C PRO A 23 -2.90 11.60 -1.56
N GLU A 24 -2.38 11.86 -0.36
CA GLU A 24 -1.05 12.47 -0.17
C GLU A 24 0.03 11.61 -0.83
N MET A 25 0.03 10.31 -0.53
CA MET A 25 0.92 9.31 -1.11
C MET A 25 0.80 9.25 -2.64
N ALA A 26 -0.42 9.23 -3.16
CA ALA A 26 -0.67 9.17 -4.61
C ALA A 26 -0.09 10.40 -5.31
N TYR A 27 -0.35 11.58 -4.75
CA TYR A 27 0.11 12.85 -5.29
C TYR A 27 1.63 12.97 -5.22
N GLU A 28 2.24 12.71 -4.06
CA GLU A 28 3.68 12.84 -3.85
C GLU A 28 4.52 11.94 -4.74
N ASN A 29 4.03 10.74 -5.06
CA ASN A 29 4.76 9.74 -5.84
C ASN A 29 4.28 9.63 -7.30
N ASN A 30 3.27 10.43 -7.70
CA ASN A 30 2.64 10.36 -9.01
C ASN A 30 2.24 8.92 -9.41
N ILE A 31 1.51 8.26 -8.51
CA ILE A 31 1.01 6.89 -8.69
C ILE A 31 -0.52 6.84 -8.57
N ALA A 32 -1.12 5.79 -9.11
CA ALA A 32 -2.55 5.58 -9.01
C ALA A 32 -3.00 5.39 -7.55
N VAL A 33 -4.19 5.89 -7.22
CA VAL A 33 -4.74 5.89 -5.85
C VAL A 33 -4.83 4.49 -5.24
N TYR A 34 -5.04 3.43 -6.04
CA TYR A 34 -5.08 2.06 -5.55
C TYR A 34 -3.69 1.50 -5.19
N ASN A 35 -2.63 1.92 -5.89
CA ASN A 35 -1.26 1.57 -5.51
C ASN A 35 -0.85 2.32 -4.24
N ALA A 36 -1.21 3.62 -4.20
CA ALA A 36 -0.99 4.46 -3.05
C ALA A 36 -1.69 3.94 -1.79
N SER A 37 -2.89 3.36 -1.91
CA SER A 37 -3.62 2.83 -0.77
C SER A 37 -2.89 1.63 -0.14
N TYR A 38 -2.40 0.68 -0.93
CA TYR A 38 -1.62 -0.44 -0.38
C TYR A 38 -0.37 0.03 0.37
N ILE A 39 0.38 0.98 -0.20
CA ILE A 39 1.62 1.48 0.40
C ILE A 39 1.32 2.33 1.63
N SER A 40 0.27 3.15 1.61
CA SER A 40 -0.18 3.93 2.78
C SER A 40 -0.60 3.02 3.93
N LEU A 41 -1.29 1.93 3.64
CA LEU A 41 -1.64 0.93 4.65
C LEU A 41 -0.38 0.28 5.23
N ALA A 42 0.57 -0.10 4.37
CA ALA A 42 1.83 -0.70 4.79
C ALA A 42 2.66 0.24 5.68
N PHE A 43 2.75 1.52 5.32
CA PHE A 43 3.35 2.59 6.11
C PHE A 43 2.71 2.71 7.50
N LEU A 44 1.38 2.86 7.56
CA LEU A 44 0.64 3.05 8.81
C LEU A 44 0.67 1.82 9.74
N LYS A 45 0.87 0.63 9.16
CA LYS A 45 0.96 -0.65 9.90
C LYS A 45 2.39 -1.12 10.11
N ASN A 46 3.39 -0.36 9.66
CA ASN A 46 4.79 -0.71 9.70
C ASN A 46 5.05 -2.13 9.14
N THR A 47 4.54 -2.39 7.93
CA THR A 47 4.67 -3.67 7.21
C THR A 47 5.02 -3.42 5.75
N TYR A 48 5.00 -4.44 4.90
CA TYR A 48 5.44 -4.36 3.50
C TYR A 48 4.32 -4.73 2.53
N VAL A 49 4.25 -4.02 1.41
CA VAL A 49 3.56 -4.47 0.20
C VAL A 49 4.50 -5.33 -0.62
N TYR A 50 4.03 -6.48 -1.08
CA TYR A 50 4.70 -7.28 -2.08
C TYR A 50 4.07 -7.04 -3.45
N THR A 51 4.88 -6.73 -4.46
CA THR A 51 4.41 -6.45 -5.82
C THR A 51 5.33 -7.08 -6.87
N ALA A 52 4.78 -7.42 -8.04
CA ALA A 52 5.57 -7.74 -9.23
C ALA A 52 5.84 -6.51 -10.12
N ASP A 53 5.24 -5.35 -9.80
CA ASP A 53 5.39 -4.12 -10.57
C ASP A 53 6.67 -3.38 -10.17
N VAL A 54 7.75 -3.62 -10.92
CA VAL A 54 9.03 -2.96 -10.72
C VAL A 54 8.93 -1.45 -10.93
N LYS A 55 8.12 -0.99 -11.89
CA LYS A 55 7.97 0.44 -12.19
C LYS A 55 7.28 1.19 -11.05
N LEU A 56 6.45 0.50 -10.26
CA LEU A 56 5.87 1.09 -9.06
C LEU A 56 6.96 1.41 -8.02
N VAL A 57 7.89 0.49 -7.79
CA VAL A 57 8.98 0.69 -6.82
C VAL A 57 9.89 1.84 -7.22
N GLU A 58 10.22 1.96 -8.51
CA GLU A 58 11.08 3.03 -9.04
C GLU A 58 10.48 4.45 -8.91
N LYS A 59 9.16 4.57 -8.80
CA LYS A 59 8.47 5.85 -8.67
C LYS A 59 8.39 6.37 -7.23
N LEU A 60 8.67 5.52 -6.24
CA LEU A 60 8.49 5.89 -4.85
C LEU A 60 9.65 6.74 -4.36
N LYS A 61 9.31 7.76 -3.58
CA LYS A 61 10.27 8.52 -2.78
C LYS A 61 10.92 7.61 -1.74
N ASP A 62 12.16 7.93 -1.38
CA ASP A 62 12.98 7.14 -0.46
C ASP A 62 12.33 6.87 0.90
N GLU A 63 11.50 7.78 1.40
CA GLU A 63 10.72 7.59 2.64
C GLU A 63 9.82 6.34 2.59
N TYR A 64 9.35 5.97 1.39
CA TYR A 64 8.36 4.93 1.19
C TYR A 64 8.95 3.62 0.65
N SER A 65 10.18 3.66 0.13
CA SER A 65 10.93 2.50 -0.35
C SER A 65 11.01 1.34 0.66
N PRO A 66 11.14 1.57 1.99
CA PRO A 66 11.15 0.49 2.96
C PRO A 66 9.85 -0.31 3.02
N TYR A 67 8.70 0.24 2.59
CA TYR A 67 7.38 -0.37 2.74
C TYR A 67 6.91 -1.16 1.50
N ILE A 68 7.77 -1.33 0.49
CA ILE A 68 7.45 -2.09 -0.71
C ILE A 68 8.59 -3.06 -1.07
N LYS A 69 8.25 -4.25 -1.56
CA LYS A 69 9.21 -5.28 -1.96
C LYS A 69 8.77 -5.93 -3.27
N ILE A 70 9.75 -6.25 -4.11
CA ILE A 70 9.52 -7.04 -5.32
C ILE A 70 9.35 -8.51 -4.96
N LEU A 71 8.28 -9.13 -5.46
CA LEU A 71 8.11 -10.58 -5.47
C LEU A 71 9.15 -11.18 -6.41
N LYS A 72 10.01 -12.06 -5.87
CA LYS A 72 10.98 -12.84 -6.62
C LYS A 72 10.46 -14.25 -6.86
#